data_AF-A0A252C050-F1
#
_entry.id   AF-A0A252C050-F1
#
_cell.length_a   1.000
_cell.length_b   1.000
_cell.length_c   1.000
_cell.angle_alpha   90.00
_cell.angle_beta   90.00
_cell.angle_gamma   90.00
#
_symmetry.space_group_name_H-M   'P 1'
#
loop_
_entity.id
_entity.type
_entity.pdbx_description
1 polymer ?
#
loop_
_entity_poly.entity_id
_entity_poly.type
_entity_poly.pdbx_seq_one_letter_code
_entity_poly.pdbx_strand_id
1 'polypeptide(L)'
;MATPVSDAATETQPVSANNGGLRAFIDNHQRIFVLTGAGCSTESGIADYRDESGEWKRPQPVTFQAFMKDEAVRRRYWARSLIGWRQLECSKNPLVLKPAL
;
A
#
# COMPACT_ATOMS: atom_id res chain seq x y z
N MET A 1 23.29 5.18 -39.58
CA MET A 1 24.09 4.75 -38.42
C MET A 1 23.32 5.18 -37.17
N ALA A 2 22.39 4.34 -36.70
CA ALA A 2 21.65 4.59 -35.46
C ALA A 2 22.44 3.95 -34.31
N THR A 3 22.85 4.75 -33.33
CA THR A 3 23.45 4.28 -32.09
C THR A 3 22.36 3.68 -31.18
N PRO A 4 22.60 2.55 -30.49
CA PRO A 4 21.65 2.02 -29.55
C PRO A 4 21.72 2.83 -28.25
N VAL A 5 20.57 3.33 -27.79
CA VAL A 5 20.39 3.79 -26.41
C VAL A 5 20.30 2.53 -25.53
N SER A 6 21.30 2.34 -24.68
CA SER A 6 21.36 1.24 -23.72
C SER A 6 20.28 1.43 -22.67
N ASP A 7 19.35 0.48 -22.56
CA ASP A 7 18.40 0.36 -21.46
C ASP A 7 19.17 0.00 -20.18
N ALA A 8 19.73 1.02 -19.53
CA ALA A 8 20.24 0.89 -18.17
C ALA A 8 19.02 0.80 -17.24
N ALA A 9 18.55 -0.42 -16.99
CA ALA A 9 17.70 -0.71 -15.84
C ALA A 9 18.40 -0.14 -14.60
N THR A 10 17.82 0.94 -14.07
CA THR A 10 18.25 1.51 -12.79
C THR A 10 17.87 0.49 -11.74
N GLU A 11 18.82 -0.37 -11.40
CA GLU A 11 18.72 -1.29 -10.28
C GLU A 11 18.61 -0.44 -9.01
N THR A 12 17.41 -0.35 -8.46
CA THR A 12 17.11 0.39 -7.22
C THR A 12 17.89 -0.25 -6.08
N GLN A 13 19.11 0.25 -5.84
CA GLN A 13 19.91 -0.14 -4.69
C GLN A 13 19.14 0.23 -3.40
N PRO A 14 19.09 -0.64 -2.38
CA PRO A 14 18.35 -0.35 -1.16
C PRO A 14 18.97 0.87 -0.49
N VAL A 15 18.16 1.91 -0.26
CA VAL A 15 18.54 3.04 0.58
C VAL A 15 18.96 2.49 1.94
N SER A 16 20.25 2.66 2.30
CA SER A 16 20.72 2.30 3.63
C SER A 16 20.02 3.22 4.63
N ALA A 17 19.07 2.66 5.37
CA ALA A 17 18.28 3.41 6.34
C ALA A 17 19.22 4.01 7.40
N ASN A 18 19.46 5.32 7.35
CA ASN A 18 20.19 6.02 8.40
C ASN A 18 19.29 6.16 9.64
N ASN A 19 19.21 5.08 10.42
CA ASN A 19 18.37 5.01 11.62
C ASN A 19 18.79 6.02 12.70
N GLY A 20 20.05 6.47 12.69
CA GLY A 20 20.57 7.45 13.65
C GLY A 20 19.95 8.84 13.48
N GLY A 21 19.75 9.28 12.23
CA GLY A 21 19.10 10.57 11.94
C GLY A 21 17.62 10.59 12.34
N LEU A 22 16.90 9.50 12.08
CA LEU A 22 15.49 9.37 12.47
C LEU A 22 15.32 9.34 13.99
N ARG A 23 16.20 8.62 14.70
CA ARG A 23 16.16 8.53 16.17
C ARG A 23 16.33 9.90 16.82
N ALA A 24 17.35 10.65 16.41
CA ALA A 24 17.60 12.00 16.92
C ALA A 24 16.45 12.96 16.61
N PHE A 25 15.81 12.83 15.45
CA PHE A 25 14.62 13.61 15.11
C PHE A 25 13.46 13.34 16.09
N ILE A 26 13.20 12.07 16.40
CA ILE A 26 12.14 11.69 17.35
C ILE A 26 12.45 12.22 18.76
N ASP A 27 13.68 12.04 19.23
CA ASP A 27 14.08 12.43 20.59
C ASP A 27 14.02 13.97 20.79
N ASN A 28 14.24 14.78 19.73
CA ASN A 28 14.24 16.24 19.80
C ASN A 28 12.85 16.91 19.69
N HIS A 29 11.80 16.16 19.31
CA HIS A 29 10.46 16.73 19.11
C HIS A 29 9.45 16.10 20.07
N GLN A 30 8.96 16.90 21.03
CA GLN A 30 7.99 16.42 22.03
C GLN A 30 6.56 16.24 21.49
N ARG A 31 6.25 16.81 20.32
CA ARG A 31 4.93 16.74 19.69
C ARG A 31 5.09 16.39 18.22
N ILE A 32 5.02 15.10 17.92
CA ILE A 32 5.17 14.56 16.58
C ILE A 32 3.79 14.26 16.01
N PHE A 33 3.53 14.78 14.81
CA PHE A 33 2.38 14.38 14.01
C PHE A 33 2.84 13.36 12.97
N VAL A 34 2.15 12.22 12.91
CA VAL A 34 2.46 11.14 11.98
C VAL A 34 1.33 11.01 10.97
N LEU A 35 1.68 11.09 9.69
CA LEU A 35 0.78 10.79 8.59
C LEU A 35 1.15 9.43 8.01
N THR A 36 0.21 8.49 8.00
CA THR A 36 0.42 7.13 7.49
C THR A 36 -0.32 6.90 6.18
N GLY A 37 0.24 6.04 5.33
CA GLY A 37 -0.40 5.54 4.11
C GLY A 37 -0.75 4.06 4.20
N ALA A 38 -1.27 3.49 3.10
CA ALA A 38 -1.61 2.06 3.01
C ALA A 38 -0.38 1.15 3.22
N GLY A 39 0.83 1.64 2.96
CA GLY A 39 2.08 0.91 3.18
C GLY A 39 2.28 0.46 4.63
N CYS A 40 1.69 1.14 5.62
CA CYS A 40 1.76 0.71 7.02
C CYS A 40 0.99 -0.59 7.31
N SER A 41 0.12 -1.04 6.40
CA SER A 41 -0.74 -2.22 6.57
C SER A 41 -0.34 -3.41 5.70
N THR A 42 0.75 -3.31 4.93
CA THR A 42 1.20 -4.41 4.05
C THR A 42 1.66 -5.61 4.86
N GLU A 43 2.35 -5.39 5.98
CA GLU A 43 2.80 -6.44 6.90
C GLU A 43 1.65 -7.16 7.62
N SER A 44 0.45 -6.55 7.68
CA SER A 44 -0.73 -7.21 8.24
C SER A 44 -1.53 -8.01 7.21
N GLY A 45 -1.09 -8.03 5.95
CA GLY A 45 -1.73 -8.75 4.84
C GLY A 45 -2.64 -7.87 3.96
N ILE A 46 -2.74 -6.57 4.23
CA ILE A 46 -3.56 -5.64 3.43
C ILE A 46 -2.68 -5.03 2.35
N ALA A 47 -2.95 -5.39 1.10
CA ALA A 47 -2.22 -4.84 -0.05
C ALA A 47 -2.37 -3.30 -0.13
N ASP A 48 -1.27 -2.64 -0.45
CA ASP A 48 -1.22 -1.24 -0.84
C ASP A 48 -1.68 -1.04 -2.29
N TYR A 49 -1.75 0.23 -2.72
CA TYR A 49 -2.32 0.61 -4.01
C TYR A 49 -1.31 0.67 -5.15
N ARG A 50 -0.05 1.02 -4.83
CA ARG A 50 0.97 1.39 -5.82
C ARG A 50 2.26 0.61 -5.62
N ASP A 51 3.01 0.44 -6.70
CA ASP A 51 4.37 -0.12 -6.65
C ASP A 51 5.43 0.95 -6.39
N GLU A 52 6.68 0.50 -6.36
CA GLU A 52 7.86 1.34 -6.09
C GLU A 52 8.07 2.42 -7.18
N SER A 53 7.58 2.17 -8.40
CA SER A 53 7.54 3.15 -9.50
C SER A 53 6.31 4.07 -9.46
N GLY A 54 5.40 3.87 -8.50
CA GLY A 54 4.16 4.65 -8.36
C GLY A 54 3.02 4.18 -9.26
N GLU A 55 3.20 3.09 -10.00
CA GLU A 55 2.19 2.52 -10.87
C GLU A 55 1.14 1.73 -10.08
N TRP A 56 -0.04 1.55 -10.69
CA TRP A 56 -1.14 0.84 -10.02
C TRP A 56 -0.90 -0.67 -9.99
N LYS A 57 -0.83 -1.24 -8.77
CA LYS A 57 -0.70 -2.70 -8.58
C LYS A 57 -1.93 -3.50 -9.06
N ARG A 58 -3.08 -2.84 -9.18
CA ARG A 58 -4.38 -3.43 -9.55
C ARG A 58 -5.13 -2.47 -10.48
N PRO A 59 -6.16 -2.94 -11.21
CA PRO A 59 -6.98 -2.05 -12.04
C PRO A 59 -7.48 -0.85 -11.24
N GLN A 60 -7.48 0.33 -11.88
CA GLN A 60 -7.86 1.57 -11.23
C GLN A 60 -9.21 1.47 -10.51
N PRO A 61 -9.32 2.11 -9.33
CA PRO A 61 -10.55 2.10 -8.57
C PRO A 61 -11.69 2.75 -9.37
N VAL A 62 -12.91 2.30 -9.10
CA VAL A 62 -14.12 2.93 -9.65
C VAL A 62 -14.18 4.37 -9.17
N THR A 63 -14.26 5.31 -10.10
CA THR A 63 -14.39 6.73 -9.75
C THR A 63 -15.77 7.02 -9.15
N PHE A 64 -15.84 8.01 -8.27
CA PHE A 64 -17.10 8.40 -7.65
C PHE A 64 -18.18 8.76 -8.69
N GLN A 65 -17.78 9.44 -9.76
CA GLN A 65 -18.69 9.83 -10.84
C GLN A 65 -19.27 8.60 -11.55
N ALA A 66 -18.46 7.59 -11.86
CA ALA A 66 -18.93 6.36 -12.47
C ALA A 66 -19.85 5.58 -11.53
N PHE A 67 -19.52 5.54 -10.24
CA PHE A 67 -20.35 4.92 -9.21
C PHE A 67 -21.74 5.57 -9.10
N MET A 68 -21.83 6.90 -9.18
CA MET A 68 -23.11 7.60 -9.06
C MET A 68 -23.97 7.49 -10.34
N LYS A 69 -23.33 7.48 -11.51
CA LYS A 69 -24.04 7.54 -12.81
C LYS A 69 -24.66 6.21 -13.26
N ASP A 70 -24.10 5.07 -12.86
CA ASP A 70 -24.49 3.77 -13.41
C ASP A 70 -24.77 2.73 -12.32
N GLU A 71 -25.96 2.14 -12.36
CA GLU A 71 -26.37 1.07 -11.44
C GLU A 71 -25.57 -0.22 -11.65
N ALA A 72 -25.24 -0.58 -12.89
CA ALA A 72 -24.44 -1.76 -13.19
C ALA A 72 -23.03 -1.66 -12.58
N VAL A 73 -22.45 -0.45 -12.57
CA VAL A 73 -21.18 -0.16 -11.90
C VAL A 73 -21.29 -0.36 -10.39
N ARG A 74 -22.37 0.11 -9.75
CA ARG A 74 -22.61 -0.12 -8.31
C ARG A 74 -22.78 -1.59 -7.98
N ARG A 75 -23.58 -2.31 -8.78
CA ARG A 75 -23.78 -3.77 -8.61
C ARG A 75 -22.45 -4.52 -8.71
N ARG A 76 -21.63 -4.20 -9.71
CA ARG A 76 -20.28 -4.80 -9.88
C ARG A 76 -19.36 -4.46 -8.71
N TYR A 77 -19.36 -3.20 -8.25
CA TYR A 77 -18.57 -2.77 -7.10
C TYR A 77 -18.93 -3.60 -5.86
N TRP A 78 -20.22 -3.67 -5.50
CA TRP A 78 -20.67 -4.42 -4.33
C TRP A 78 -20.47 -5.93 -4.44
N ALA A 79 -20.67 -6.50 -5.63
CA ALA A 79 -20.40 -7.92 -5.88
C ALA A 79 -18.93 -8.28 -5.62
N ARG A 80 -17.98 -7.43 -6.06
CA ARG A 80 -16.55 -7.61 -5.78
C ARG A 80 -16.23 -7.41 -4.30
N SER A 81 -16.82 -6.39 -3.65
CA SER A 81 -16.61 -6.13 -2.22
C SER A 81 -17.05 -7.30 -1.36
N LEU A 82 -18.18 -7.95 -1.66
CA LEU A 82 -18.67 -9.13 -0.94
C LEU A 82 -17.61 -10.26 -0.88
N ILE A 83 -16.89 -10.48 -1.97
CA ILE A 83 -15.80 -11.46 -2.04
C ILE A 83 -14.57 -10.95 -1.27
N GLY A 84 -14.25 -9.66 -1.41
CA GLY A 84 -13.10 -9.02 -0.77
C GLY A 84 -13.16 -8.99 0.76
N TRP A 85 -14.34 -8.98 1.37
CA TRP A 85 -14.50 -8.96 2.84
C TRP A 85 -13.84 -10.14 3.53
N ARG A 86 -13.89 -11.35 2.95
CA ARG A 86 -13.24 -12.54 3.53
C ARG A 86 -11.71 -12.37 3.64
N GLN A 87 -11.10 -11.73 2.64
CA GLN A 87 -9.66 -11.48 2.62
C GLN A 87 -9.26 -10.43 3.67
N LEU A 88 -10.14 -9.48 3.98
CA LEU A 88 -9.92 -8.52 5.07
C LEU A 88 -10.07 -9.19 6.44
N GLU A 89 -11.03 -10.11 6.59
CA GLU A 89 -11.25 -10.84 7.85
C GLU A 89 -10.07 -11.74 8.25
N CYS A 90 -9.38 -12.35 7.27
CA CYS A 90 -8.20 -13.16 7.53
C CYS A 90 -6.91 -12.34 7.71
N SER A 91 -6.93 -11.03 7.41
CA SER A 91 -5.83 -10.08 7.61
C SER A 91 -5.70 -9.65 9.08
N LYS A 92 -5.86 -10.61 10.01
CA LYS A 92 -5.63 -10.39 11.45
C LYS A 92 -4.17 -10.67 11.77
N ASN A 93 -3.57 -9.79 12.56
CA ASN A 93 -2.18 -9.90 12.99
C ASN A 93 -1.91 -11.26 13.68
N PRO A 94 -1.03 -12.13 13.15
CA PRO A 94 -0.72 -13.41 13.77
C PRO A 94 -0.04 -13.26 15.15
N LEU A 95 0.44 -12.07 15.50
CA LEU A 95 1.07 -11.79 16.79
C LEU A 95 0.06 -11.54 17.94
N VAL A 96 -1.25 -11.47 17.68
CA VAL A 96 -2.29 -11.23 18.69
C VAL A 96 -2.98 -12.54 19.16
N LEU A 97 -2.66 -13.69 18.57
CA LEU A 97 -3.25 -15.00 18.90
C LEU A 97 -2.21 -16.00 19.43
N LYS A 98 -1.42 -15.61 20.44
CA LYS A 98 -0.87 -16.58 21.38
C LYS A 98 -1.70 -16.49 22.66
N PRO A 99 -2.53 -17.50 23.00
CA PRO A 99 -3.03 -17.58 24.37
C PRO A 99 -1.81 -17.75 25.26
N ALA A 100 -1.69 -16.91 26.28
CA ALA A 100 -0.76 -17.16 27.36
C ALA A 100 -1.15 -18.50 28.00
N LEU A 101 -0.32 -19.52 27.76
CA LEU A 101 -0.24 -20.74 28.54
C LEU A 101 1.17 -20.82 29.11
#